data_AF-A0A7L2LMD8-F1
#
_entry.id   AF-A0A7L2LMD8-F1
#
_cell.length_a   1.000
_cell.length_b   1.000
_cell.length_c   1.000
_cell.angle_alpha   90.00
_cell.angle_beta   90.00
_cell.angle_gamma   90.00
#
_symmetry.space_group_name_H-M   'P 1'
#
loop_
_entity.id
_entity.type
_entity.pdbx_description
1 polymer ?
#
loop_
_entity_poly.entity_id
_entity_poly.type
_entity_poly.pdbx_seq_one_letter_code
_entity_poly.pdbx_strand_id
1 'polypeptide(L)'
;AVDAGHRAVIFDRFRGVQDVVVGEGTHFLIPWVQKPIIFDCRSRPRNVPVITGSKDLQNVNITLRILFRPVTAQLPRIFTSIGEDYDERVLPSITTEILKSVVV
;
A
#
# COMPACT_ATOMS: atom_id res chain seq x y z
N ALA A 1 15.45 -7.19 12.59
CA ALA A 1 15.90 -5.83 12.22
C ALA A 1 15.01 -5.31 11.11
N VAL A 2 14.84 -4.00 11.01
CA VAL A 2 14.09 -3.35 9.92
C VAL A 2 15.10 -2.77 8.95
N ASP A 3 15.02 -3.20 7.69
CA ASP A 3 15.94 -2.76 6.64
C ASP A 3 15.68 -1.33 6.20
N ALA A 4 16.68 -0.71 5.60
CA ALA A 4 16.56 0.63 5.03
C ALA A 4 15.40 0.72 4.03
N GLY A 5 14.63 1.81 4.09
CA GLY A 5 13.42 2.01 3.28
C GLY A 5 12.18 1.23 3.74
N HIS A 6 12.29 0.42 4.80
CA HIS A 6 11.16 -0.27 5.42
C HIS A 6 10.80 0.34 6.76
N ARG A 7 9.55 0.13 7.17
CA ARG A 7 9.03 0.49 8.49
C ARG A 7 8.25 -0.69 9.03
N ALA A 8 8.29 -0.90 10.34
CA ALA A 8 7.54 -1.97 10.97
C ALA A 8 6.41 -1.41 11.84
N VAL A 9 5.26 -2.05 11.76
CA VAL A 9 4.16 -1.88 12.71
C VAL A 9 4.25 -3.05 13.70
N ILE A 10 4.22 -2.78 15.00
CA ILE A 10 4.23 -3.84 16.01
C ILE A 10 2.80 -4.26 16.30
N PHE A 11 2.52 -5.54 16.09
CA PHE A 11 1.32 -6.19 16.59
C PHE A 11 1.61 -6.87 17.93
N ASP A 12 0.90 -6.46 18.96
CA ASP A 12 0.93 -7.06 20.29
C ASP A 12 -0.30 -7.97 20.46
N ARG A 13 -0.09 -9.21 20.90
CA ARG A 13 -1.19 -10.17 21.10
C ARG A 13 -2.26 -9.69 22.08
N PHE A 14 -1.89 -8.86 23.08
CA PHE A 14 -2.82 -8.39 24.11
C PHE A 14 -3.41 -7.01 23.80
N ARG A 15 -2.64 -6.12 23.19
CA ARG A 15 -3.03 -4.72 22.93
C ARG A 15 -3.44 -4.46 21.48
N GLY A 16 -3.23 -5.42 20.59
CA GLY A 16 -3.46 -5.25 19.16
C GLY A 16 -2.34 -4.46 18.48
N VAL A 17 -2.69 -3.72 17.44
CA VAL A 17 -1.74 -2.94 16.64
C VAL A 17 -1.31 -1.70 17.42
N GLN A 18 -0.01 -1.49 17.57
CA GLN A 18 0.53 -0.29 18.20
C GLN A 18 0.54 0.90 17.23
N ASP A 19 0.21 2.10 17.71
CA ASP A 19 0.25 3.34 16.93
C ASP A 19 1.66 3.81 16.59
N VAL A 20 2.66 3.28 17.29
CA VAL A 20 4.07 3.65 17.08
C VAL A 20 4.63 2.85 15.91
N VAL A 21 5.12 3.58 14.91
CA VAL A 21 5.80 3.00 13.75
C VAL A 21 7.28 2.93 14.01
N VAL A 22 7.81 1.73 13.87
CA VAL A 22 9.21 1.42 14.12
C VAL A 22 10.04 1.70 12.88
N GLY A 23 11.11 2.45 13.08
CA GLY A 23 12.05 2.86 12.05
C GLY A 23 13.01 1.75 11.63
N GLU A 24 13.99 2.13 10.82
CA GLU A 24 15.09 1.27 10.38
C GLU A 24 15.98 0.92 11.59
N GLY A 25 16.59 -0.27 11.56
CA GLY A 25 17.52 -0.73 12.60
C GLY A 25 17.03 -1.92 13.43
N THR A 26 17.83 -2.30 14.42
CA THR A 26 17.57 -3.45 15.28
C THR A 26 16.73 -3.03 16.48
N HIS A 27 15.54 -3.60 16.58
CA HIS A 27 14.58 -3.33 17.65
C HIS A 27 14.38 -4.60 18.48
N PHE A 28 14.29 -4.45 19.80
CA PHE A 28 14.04 -5.55 20.72
C PHE A 28 12.54 -5.86 20.74
N LEU A 29 12.20 -7.13 20.49
CA LEU A 29 10.82 -7.61 20.45
C LEU A 29 10.68 -8.71 21.47
N ILE A 30 9.58 -8.72 22.22
CA ILE A 30 9.29 -9.79 23.17
C ILE A 30 8.83 -11.03 22.37
N PRO A 31 9.59 -12.14 22.40
CA PRO A 31 9.20 -13.35 21.68
C PRO A 31 7.79 -13.81 22.10
N TRP A 32 7.02 -14.37 21.16
CA TRP A 32 5.65 -14.90 21.35
C TRP A 32 4.53 -13.87 21.54
N VAL A 33 4.82 -12.69 22.08
CA VAL A 33 3.82 -11.64 22.35
C VAL A 33 3.76 -10.61 21.23
N GLN A 34 4.92 -10.17 20.74
CA GLN A 34 5.02 -9.13 19.73
C GLN A 34 5.42 -9.71 18.38
N LYS A 35 4.70 -9.30 17.33
CA LYS A 35 4.99 -9.65 15.94
C LYS A 35 5.20 -8.36 15.13
N PRO A 36 6.39 -8.15 14.53
CA PRO A 36 6.61 -7.03 13.63
C PRO A 36 5.97 -7.32 12.26
N ILE A 37 5.27 -6.34 11.70
CA ILE A 37 4.70 -6.38 10.36
C ILE A 37 5.44 -5.33 9.53
N ILE A 38 6.20 -5.80 8.55
CA ILE A 38 7.15 -4.96 7.82
C ILE A 38 6.49 -4.44 6.55
N PHE A 39 6.53 -3.12 6.36
CA PHE A 39 6.03 -2.44 5.19
C PHE A 39 7.17 -1.82 4.40
N ASP A 40 7.15 -2.00 3.08
CA ASP A 40 8.02 -1.25 2.16
C ASP A 40 7.45 0.17 2.00
N CYS A 41 8.24 1.16 2.44
CA CYS A 41 7.87 2.58 2.38
C CYS A 41 8.47 3.30 1.16
N ARG A 42 9.09 2.55 0.25
CA ARG A 42 9.64 3.09 -1.00
C ARG A 42 8.54 3.23 -2.05
N SER A 43 8.75 4.17 -2.96
CA SER A 43 7.89 4.34 -4.13
C SER A 43 8.04 3.14 -5.06
N ARG A 44 6.95 2.40 -5.26
CA ARG A 44 6.90 1.24 -6.15
C ARG A 44 6.01 1.54 -7.36
N PRO A 45 6.45 1.21 -8.58
CA PRO A 45 5.61 1.33 -9.77
C PRO A 45 4.63 0.15 -9.86
N ARG A 46 3.38 0.43 -10.24
CA ARG A 46 2.40 -0.57 -10.70
C ARG A 46 1.87 -0.15 -12.06
N ASN A 47 1.91 -1.07 -13.02
CA ASN A 47 1.31 -0.88 -14.34
C ASN A 47 -0.07 -1.55 -14.34
N VAL A 48 -1.10 -0.83 -14.75
CA VAL A 48 -2.46 -1.36 -14.90
C VAL A 48 -2.88 -1.20 -16.36
N PRO A 49 -2.97 -2.29 -17.13
CA PRO A 49 -3.49 -2.26 -18.49
C PRO A 49 -5.02 -2.14 -18.46
N VAL A 50 -5.57 -1.30 -19.32
CA VAL A 50 -6.99 -0.96 -19.35
C VAL A 50 -7.44 -0.86 -20.80
N ILE A 51 -8.58 -1.46 -21.11
CA ILE A 51 -9.20 -1.38 -22.43
C ILE A 51 -10.41 -0.44 -22.29
N THR A 52 -10.42 0.65 -23.04
CA THR A 52 -11.52 1.63 -23.06
C THR A 52 -12.03 1.88 -24.47
N GLY A 53 -13.27 2.34 -24.60
CA GLY A 53 -13.85 2.77 -25.88
C GLY A 53 -13.50 4.22 -26.19
N SER A 54 -13.13 4.51 -27.44
CA SER A 54 -12.93 5.87 -27.93
C SER A 54 -14.25 6.50 -28.39
N LYS A 55 -14.22 7.82 -28.65
CA LYS A 55 -15.35 8.58 -29.19
C LYS A 55 -15.89 8.01 -30.51
N ASP A 56 -15.03 7.33 -31.27
CA ASP A 56 -15.37 6.68 -32.55
C ASP A 56 -15.73 5.19 -32.38
N LEU A 57 -16.12 4.78 -31.17
CA LEU A 57 -16.45 3.38 -30.81
C LEU A 57 -15.31 2.36 -31.02
N GLN A 58 -14.05 2.82 -31.04
CA GLN A 58 -12.90 1.90 -31.17
C GLN A 58 -12.37 1.50 -29.79
N ASN A 59 -11.96 0.24 -29.63
CA ASN A 59 -11.25 -0.22 -28.44
C ASN A 59 -9.81 0.30 -28.44
N VAL A 60 -9.45 1.07 -27.42
CA VAL A 60 -8.09 1.58 -27.18
C VAL A 60 -7.52 0.91 -25.94
N ASN A 61 -6.30 0.40 -26.04
CA ASN A 61 -5.56 -0.15 -24.91
C ASN A 61 -4.66 0.93 -24.32
N ILE A 62 -4.90 1.30 -23.07
CA ILE A 62 -4.16 2.29 -22.31
C ILE A 62 -3.48 1.59 -21.14
N THR A 63 -2.18 1.82 -20.96
CA THR A 63 -1.46 1.34 -19.78
C THR A 63 -1.18 2.51 -18.84
N LEU A 64 -1.79 2.49 -17.66
CA LEU A 64 -1.54 3.48 -16.60
C LEU A 64 -0.39 3.00 -15.71
N ARG A 65 0.64 3.83 -15.53
CA ARG A 65 1.73 3.59 -14.58
C ARG A 65 1.55 4.46 -13.35
N ILE A 66 1.32 3.84 -12.20
CA ILE A 66 1.12 4.50 -10.92
C ILE A 66 2.37 4.27 -10.06
N LEU A 67 2.97 5.35 -9.56
CA LEU A 67 3.99 5.28 -8.51
C LEU A 67 3.28 5.56 -7.18
N PHE A 68 3.38 4.62 -6.24
CA PHE A 68 2.73 4.75 -4.93
C PHE A 68 3.69 4.36 -3.81
N ARG A 69 3.46 4.96 -2.63
CA ARG A 69 4.11 4.60 -1.37
C ARG A 69 3.14 4.84 -0.21
N PRO A 70 3.17 4.04 0.85
CA PRO A 70 2.34 4.27 2.03
C PRO A 70 2.86 5.48 2.83
N VAL A 71 1.95 6.18 3.51
CA VAL A 71 2.32 7.24 4.45
C VAL A 71 2.78 6.60 5.74
N THR A 72 4.07 6.78 6.08
CA THR A 72 4.70 6.12 7.23
C THR A 72 3.96 6.35 8.54
N ALA A 73 3.50 7.58 8.80
CA ALA A 73 2.76 7.93 10.02
C ALA A 73 1.38 7.25 10.15
N GLN A 74 0.84 6.73 9.05
CA GLN A 74 -0.49 6.10 9.02
C GLN A 74 -0.44 4.58 8.83
N LEU A 75 0.75 3.97 8.82
CA LEU A 75 0.89 2.52 8.66
C LEU A 75 0.04 1.69 9.64
N PRO A 76 -0.06 2.04 10.95
CA PRO A 76 -0.91 1.29 11.88
C PRO A 76 -2.39 1.33 11.46
N ARG A 77 -2.85 2.49 10.98
CA ARG A 77 -4.22 2.68 10.50
C ARG A 77 -4.45 1.96 9.16
N ILE A 78 -3.50 2.03 8.23
CA ILE A 78 -3.58 1.32 6.94
C ILE A 78 -3.68 -0.18 7.18
N PHE A 79 -2.83 -0.73 8.05
CA PHE A 79 -2.85 -2.15 8.39
C PHE A 79 -4.15 -2.58 9.07
N THR A 80 -4.67 -1.80 10.03
CA THR A 80 -5.93 -2.15 10.72
C THR A 80 -7.16 -2.02 9.83
N SER A 81 -7.22 -1.02 8.94
CA SER A 81 -8.40 -0.75 8.12
C SER A 81 -8.45 -1.54 6.82
N ILE A 82 -7.33 -1.67 6.13
CA ILE A 82 -7.27 -2.26 4.78
C ILE A 82 -6.52 -3.60 4.80
N GLY A 83 -5.51 -3.73 5.66
CA GLY A 83 -4.66 -4.92 5.76
C GLY A 83 -3.28 -4.72 5.14
N GLU A 84 -2.51 -5.81 5.05
CA GLU A 84 -1.19 -5.82 4.42
C GLU A 84 -1.28 -5.58 2.91
N ASP A 85 -2.31 -6.14 2.25
CA ASP A 85 -2.57 -6.04 0.80
C ASP A 85 -3.30 -4.73 0.43
N TYR A 86 -2.92 -3.61 1.05
CA TYR A 86 -3.63 -2.34 0.89
C TYR A 86 -3.57 -1.80 -0.54
N ASP A 87 -2.49 -2.08 -1.25
CA ASP A 87 -2.27 -1.65 -2.63
C ASP A 87 -3.22 -2.37 -3.59
N GLU A 88 -3.41 -3.67 -3.44
CA GLU A 88 -4.34 -4.44 -4.27
C GLU A 88 -5.80 -4.05 -4.04
N ARG A 89 -6.15 -3.65 -2.82
CA ARG A 89 -7.52 -3.26 -2.47
C ARG A 89 -7.87 -1.83 -2.91
N VAL A 90 -6.93 -0.90 -2.86
CA VAL A 90 -7.18 0.53 -3.13
C VAL A 90 -6.89 0.93 -4.57
N LEU A 91 -5.83 0.38 -5.18
CA LEU A 91 -5.40 0.79 -6.52
C LEU A 91 -6.45 0.57 -7.63
N PRO A 92 -7.28 -0.50 -7.64
CA PRO A 92 -8.31 -0.67 -8.66
C PRO A 92 -9.36 0.46 -8.65
N SER A 93 -9.77 0.90 -7.47
CA SER A 93 -10.77 1.98 -7.31
C SER A 93 -10.22 3.31 -7.82
N ILE A 94 -9.00 3.68 -7.41
CA ILE A 94 -8.34 4.91 -7.87
C ILE A 94 -8.12 4.87 -9.38
N THR A 95 -7.66 3.73 -9.91
CA THR A 95 -7.41 3.59 -11.35
C THR A 95 -8.70 3.82 -12.15
N THR A 96 -9.81 3.22 -11.71
CA THR A 96 -11.12 3.38 -12.36
C THR A 96 -11.59 4.84 -12.38
N GLU A 97 -11.38 5.57 -11.29
CA GLU A 97 -11.77 6.99 -11.19
C GLU A 97 -10.93 7.87 -12.14
N ILE A 98 -9.61 7.68 -12.16
CA ILE A 98 -8.71 8.41 -13.06
C ILE A 98 -9.06 8.11 -14.52
N LEU A 99 -9.32 6.85 -14.86
CA LEU A 99 -9.68 6.47 -16.22
C LEU A 99 -10.96 7.14 -16.69
N LYS A 100 -11.97 7.25 -15.82
CA LYS A 100 -13.19 8.00 -16.14
C LYS A 100 -12.87 9.45 -16.49
N SER A 101 -12.01 10.13 -15.74
CA SER A 101 -11.63 11.53 -16.01
C SER A 101 -10.82 11.75 -17.29
N VAL A 102 -10.14 10.71 -17.80
CA VAL A 102 -9.33 10.80 -19.02
C VAL A 102 -10.15 10.45 -20.27
N VAL A 103 -11.15 9.56 -20.12
CA VAL A 103 -11.96 9.04 -21.22
C VAL A 103 -13.27 9.82 -21.40
N VAL A 104 -13.89 10.25 -20.30
CA VAL A 104 -15.18 10.95 -20.25
C VAL A 104 -14.95 12.45 -20.13
#